data_AF-A0A6J7S673-F1
#
_entry.id   AF-A0A6J7S673-F1
#
_cell.length_a   1.000
_cell.length_b   1.000
_cell.length_c   1.000
_cell.angle_alpha   90.00
_cell.angle_beta   90.00
_cell.angle_gamma   90.00
#
_symmetry.space_group_name_H-M   'P 1'
#
loop_
_entity.id
_entity.type
_entity.pdbx_description
1 polymer ?
#
loop_
_entity_poly.entity_id
_entity_poly.type
_entity_poly.pdbx_seq_one_letter_code
_entity_poly.pdbx_strand_id
1 'polypeptide(L)'
;MQHFCSDAVSIGRYVIAGGELAAMVVCDAILRKQPGALGDADSAVEESFSAALEGDPEYPHYTRPAEFREWGVPEVLLSGHHEEIRQWRRARSRERGAATDEAPLS
;
A
#
# COMPACT_ATOMS: atom_id res chain seq x y z
N MET A 1 23.85 24.14 -2.77
CA MET A 1 22.98 23.34 -3.66
C MET A 1 23.29 23.52 -5.14
N GLN A 2 23.48 24.75 -5.64
CA GLN A 2 23.61 25.07 -7.08
C GLN A 2 24.76 24.40 -7.87
N HIS A 3 25.66 23.64 -7.23
CA HIS A 3 26.78 22.99 -7.91
C HIS A 3 26.89 21.48 -7.67
N PHE A 4 26.14 20.90 -6.73
CA PHE A 4 26.31 19.49 -6.32
C PHE A 4 25.00 18.72 -6.08
N CYS A 5 23.85 19.41 -6.08
CA CYS A 5 22.55 18.78 -5.83
C CYS A 5 21.67 19.00 -7.06
N SER A 6 21.28 17.89 -7.70
CA SER A 6 20.42 17.90 -8.87
C SER A 6 18.96 18.14 -8.48
N ASP A 7 18.50 17.45 -7.43
CA ASP A 7 17.09 17.39 -7.06
C ASP A 7 16.91 17.50 -5.55
N ALA A 8 15.76 18.01 -5.13
CA ALA A 8 15.30 18.03 -3.75
C ALA A 8 13.99 17.25 -3.63
N VAL A 9 13.94 16.31 -2.69
CA VAL A 9 12.78 15.43 -2.46
C VAL A 9 12.32 15.58 -1.03
N SER A 10 11.00 15.70 -0.83
CA SER A 10 10.37 15.61 0.48
C SER A 10 9.56 14.31 0.58
N ILE A 11 9.58 13.67 1.76
CA ILE A 11 8.76 12.49 2.06
C ILE A 11 7.43 12.84 2.75
N GLY A 12 7.11 14.14 2.90
CA GLY A 12 5.83 14.60 3.44
C GLY A 12 5.81 16.05 3.90
N ARG A 13 4.63 16.53 4.33
CA ARG A 13 4.43 17.90 4.83
C ARG A 13 4.64 17.99 6.35
N TYR A 14 5.85 17.67 6.80
CA TYR A 14 6.25 17.75 8.21
C TYR A 14 7.76 17.98 8.31
N VAL A 15 8.24 18.36 9.49
CA VAL A 15 9.67 18.63 9.75
C VAL A 15 10.25 17.52 10.64
N ILE A 16 11.42 17.02 10.28
CA ILE A 16 12.21 16.07 11.08
C ILE A 16 13.60 16.64 11.37
N ALA A 17 14.27 16.14 12.40
CA ALA A 17 15.53 16.69 12.90
C ALA A 17 16.70 16.64 11.90
N GLY A 18 16.68 15.68 10.97
CA GLY A 18 17.74 15.43 9.99
C GLY A 18 17.23 14.64 8.79
N GLY A 19 18.05 14.53 7.74
CA GLY A 19 17.66 13.91 6.46
C GLY A 19 17.81 12.38 6.41
N GLU A 20 18.36 11.76 7.44
CA GLU A 20 18.73 10.34 7.45
C GLU A 20 17.49 9.43 7.33
N LEU A 21 16.42 9.74 8.07
CA LEU A 21 15.16 8.99 7.96
C LEU A 21 14.55 9.14 6.56
N ALA A 22 14.58 10.35 5.98
CA ALA A 22 14.09 10.58 4.63
C ALA A 22 14.91 9.81 3.59
N ALA A 23 16.24 9.79 3.72
CA ALA A 23 17.11 9.00 2.86
C ALA A 23 16.82 7.49 2.99
N MET A 24 16.64 6.97 4.20
CA MET A 24 16.30 5.56 4.41
C MET A 24 14.93 5.17 3.81
N VAL A 25 13.92 6.03 3.95
CA VAL A 25 12.59 5.80 3.34
C VAL A 25 12.69 5.75 1.81
N VAL A 26 13.42 6.69 1.20
CA VAL A 26 13.64 6.71 -0.25
C VAL A 26 14.42 5.47 -0.70
N CYS A 27 15.46 5.09 0.02
CA CYS A 27 16.22 3.88 -0.25
C CYS A 27 15.34 2.63 -0.18
N ASP A 28 14.52 2.44 0.86
CA ASP A 28 13.60 1.29 0.98
C ASP A 28 12.63 1.21 -0.21
N ALA A 29 12.00 2.34 -0.54
CA ALA A 29 11.02 2.44 -1.63
C ALA A 29 11.62 2.09 -3.01
N ILE A 30 12.89 2.42 -3.24
CA ILE A 30 13.60 2.15 -4.51
C ILE A 30 14.18 0.73 -4.52
N LEU A 31 14.84 0.31 -3.44
CA LEU A 31 15.55 -0.97 -3.38
C LEU A 31 14.59 -2.16 -3.52
N ARG A 32 13.38 -2.07 -2.96
CA ARG A 32 12.35 -3.12 -3.10
C ARG A 32 11.91 -3.36 -4.55
N LYS A 33 12.13 -2.41 -5.45
CA LYS A 33 11.80 -2.54 -6.88
C LYS A 33 12.90 -3.23 -7.69
N GLN A 34 14.06 -3.52 -7.08
CA GLN A 34 15.14 -4.20 -7.76
C GLN A 34 14.82 -5.69 -7.97
N PRO A 35 15.23 -6.29 -9.10
CA PRO A 35 15.06 -7.73 -9.34
C PRO A 35 15.66 -8.56 -8.21
N GLY A 36 14.88 -9.49 -7.67
CA GLY A 36 15.31 -10.38 -6.58
C GLY A 36 15.29 -9.76 -5.17
N ALA A 37 14.88 -8.49 -5.02
CA ALA A 37 14.69 -7.88 -3.71
C ALA A 37 13.46 -8.44 -2.97
N LEU A 38 12.45 -8.89 -3.72
CA LEU A 38 11.24 -9.52 -3.20
C LEU A 38 11.28 -11.02 -3.50
N GLY A 39 10.86 -11.82 -2.52
CA GLY A 39 10.83 -13.28 -2.65
C GLY A 39 9.83 -13.76 -3.70
N ASP A 40 8.65 -13.14 -3.74
CA ASP A 40 7.62 -13.37 -4.75
C ASP A 40 7.41 -12.09 -5.56
N ALA A 41 7.58 -12.19 -6.88
CA ALA A 41 7.44 -11.06 -7.80
C ALA A 41 6.00 -10.53 -7.86
N ASP A 42 5.02 -11.38 -7.60
CA ASP A 42 3.59 -11.00 -7.60
C ASP A 42 3.24 -10.14 -6.37
N SER A 43 4.04 -10.19 -5.31
CA SER A 43 3.82 -9.39 -4.09
C SER A 43 3.93 -7.87 -4.31
N ALA A 44 4.61 -7.42 -5.37
CA ALA A 44 4.69 -6.00 -5.72
C ALA A 44 3.61 -5.53 -6.70
N VAL A 45 2.81 -6.45 -7.26
CA VAL A 45 1.85 -6.14 -8.31
C VAL A 45 0.59 -5.51 -7.71
N GLU A 46 0.07 -6.07 -6.62
CA GLU A 46 -1.15 -5.59 -5.94
C GLU A 46 -0.84 -4.88 -4.61
N GLU A 47 0.07 -3.90 -4.62
CA GLU A 47 0.34 -3.05 -3.45
C GLU A 47 -0.47 -1.74 -3.48
N SER A 48 -0.60 -1.07 -2.34
CA SER A 48 -1.23 0.26 -2.27
C SER A 48 -0.58 1.22 -3.28
N PHE A 49 -1.41 2.01 -3.97
CA PHE A 49 -1.01 2.99 -4.98
C PHE A 49 -0.37 2.38 -6.25
N SER A 50 -0.46 1.06 -6.43
CA SER A 50 -0.02 0.40 -7.66
C SER A 50 -0.99 0.64 -8.82
N ALA A 51 -0.52 0.44 -10.05
CA ALA A 51 -1.35 0.51 -11.25
C ALA A 51 -2.44 -0.59 -11.26
N ALA A 52 -2.21 -1.75 -10.63
CA ALA A 52 -3.20 -2.83 -10.55
C ALA A 52 -4.41 -2.45 -9.69
N LEU A 53 -4.22 -1.53 -8.75
CA LEU A 53 -5.28 -0.96 -7.92
C LEU A 53 -5.68 0.45 -8.36
N GLU A 54 -5.34 0.86 -9.59
CA GLU A 54 -5.72 2.17 -10.15
C GLU A 54 -5.24 3.37 -9.30
N GLY A 55 -4.18 3.19 -8.51
CA GLY A 55 -3.67 4.20 -7.58
C GLY A 55 -4.37 4.22 -6.21
N ASP A 56 -5.32 3.33 -5.94
CA ASP A 56 -6.01 3.25 -4.66
C ASP A 56 -5.20 2.49 -3.59
N PRO A 57 -5.54 2.68 -2.29
CA PRO A 57 -5.01 1.86 -1.22
C PRO A 57 -5.36 0.38 -1.38
N GLU A 58 -4.49 -0.50 -0.88
CA GLU A 58 -4.71 -1.95 -0.90
C GLU A 58 -6.01 -2.36 -0.20
N TYR A 59 -6.60 -3.49 -0.58
CA TYR A 59 -7.78 -4.01 0.10
C TYR A 59 -7.45 -4.57 1.51
N PRO A 60 -8.44 -4.69 2.42
CA PRO A 60 -8.20 -5.27 3.73
C PRO A 60 -7.83 -6.76 3.63
N HIS A 61 -6.81 -7.15 4.40
CA HIS A 61 -6.31 -8.52 4.48
C HIS A 61 -6.84 -9.23 5.72
N TYR A 62 -7.16 -10.51 5.56
CA TYR A 62 -7.64 -11.38 6.62
C TYR A 62 -6.75 -12.61 6.70
N THR A 63 -6.52 -13.07 7.92
CA THR A 63 -5.79 -14.30 8.18
C THR A 63 -6.49 -15.06 9.30
N ARG A 64 -6.02 -16.27 9.60
CA ARG A 64 -6.59 -17.11 10.66
C ARG A 64 -6.51 -16.39 12.03
N PRO A 65 -7.49 -16.63 12.93
CA PRO A 65 -8.65 -17.52 12.80
C PRO A 65 -9.81 -16.92 11.98
N ALA A 66 -10.77 -17.75 11.55
CA ALA A 66 -11.93 -17.31 10.74
C ALA A 66 -12.88 -16.36 11.49
N GLU A 67 -12.87 -16.42 12.82
CA GLU A 67 -13.59 -15.49 13.68
C GLU A 67 -12.67 -15.06 14.82
N PHE A 68 -12.57 -13.75 15.03
CA PHE A 68 -11.79 -13.17 16.12
C PHE A 68 -12.64 -12.16 16.86
N ARG A 69 -12.96 -12.41 18.15
CA ARG A 69 -13.78 -11.51 18.99
C ARG A 69 -15.14 -11.16 18.38
N GLU A 70 -15.85 -12.14 17.82
CA GLU A 70 -17.15 -11.95 17.13
C GLU A 70 -17.04 -11.22 15.78
N TRP A 71 -15.82 -10.93 15.30
CA TRP A 71 -15.56 -10.39 13.95
C TRP A 71 -15.21 -11.55 13.01
N GLY A 72 -16.13 -11.85 12.09
CA GLY A 72 -15.93 -12.87 11.07
C GLY A 72 -15.15 -12.37 9.85
N VAL A 73 -14.38 -13.28 9.24
CA VAL A 73 -13.85 -13.07 7.88
C VAL A 73 -15.03 -13.01 6.90
N PRO A 74 -15.06 -12.03 5.96
CA PRO A 74 -16.10 -11.96 4.94
C PRO A 74 -16.31 -13.29 4.21
N GLU A 75 -17.56 -13.74 4.06
CA GLU A 75 -17.90 -15.04 3.46
C GLU A 75 -17.30 -15.23 2.06
N VAL A 76 -17.24 -14.15 1.26
CA VAL A 76 -16.61 -14.18 -0.07
C VAL A 76 -15.15 -14.62 -0.03
N LEU A 77 -14.40 -14.28 1.03
CA LEU A 77 -13.01 -14.71 1.20
C LEU A 77 -12.89 -16.17 1.66
N LEU A 78 -13.97 -16.75 2.16
CA LEU A 78 -14.07 -18.16 2.55
C LEU A 78 -14.63 -19.06 1.43
N SER A 79 -15.21 -18.47 0.37
CA SER A 79 -15.88 -19.18 -0.73
C SER A 79 -14.95 -20.00 -1.63
N GLY A 80 -13.67 -19.63 -1.72
CA GLY A 80 -12.74 -20.15 -2.73
C GLY A 80 -13.03 -19.67 -4.17
N HIS A 81 -14.03 -18.81 -4.37
CA HIS A 81 -14.40 -18.27 -5.69
C HIS A 81 -13.45 -17.13 -6.08
N HIS A 82 -12.37 -17.48 -6.77
CA HIS A 82 -11.30 -16.52 -7.11
C HIS A 82 -11.78 -15.24 -7.82
N GLU A 83 -12.77 -15.33 -8.70
CA GLU A 83 -13.29 -14.14 -9.39
C GLU A 83 -14.11 -13.24 -8.46
N GLU A 84 -14.97 -13.81 -7.61
CA GLU A 84 -15.71 -13.03 -6.62
C GLU A 84 -14.78 -12.35 -5.61
N ILE A 85 -13.72 -13.06 -5.19
CA ILE A 85 -12.68 -12.52 -4.32
C ILE A 85 -11.98 -11.33 -5.01
N ARG A 86 -11.60 -11.46 -6.29
CA ARG A 86 -10.97 -10.37 -7.05
C ARG A 86 -11.89 -9.15 -7.16
N GLN A 87 -13.16 -9.36 -7.47
CA GLN A 87 -14.14 -8.27 -7.58
C GLN A 87 -14.35 -7.57 -6.24
N TRP A 88 -14.47 -8.34 -5.16
CA TRP A 88 -14.62 -7.80 -3.81
C TRP A 88 -13.38 -7.00 -3.38
N ARG A 89 -12.16 -7.52 -3.63
CA ARG A 89 -10.90 -6.84 -3.33
C ARG A 89 -10.80 -5.48 -4.05
N ARG A 90 -11.10 -5.43 -5.35
CA ARG A 90 -11.12 -4.17 -6.11
C ARG A 90 -12.17 -3.19 -5.59
N ALA A 91 -13.36 -3.67 -5.22
CA ALA A 91 -14.40 -2.82 -4.66
C ALA A 91 -13.98 -2.19 -3.31
N ARG A 92 -13.36 -2.99 -2.42
CA ARG A 92 -12.86 -2.50 -1.13
C ARG A 92 -11.68 -1.55 -1.26
N SER A 93 -10.78 -1.78 -2.22
CA SER A 93 -9.68 -0.86 -2.53
C SER A 93 -10.22 0.53 -2.92
N ARG A 94 -11.17 0.59 -3.87
CA ARG A 94 -11.84 1.85 -4.28
C ARG A 94 -12.57 2.55 -3.14
N GLU A 95 -13.31 1.79 -2.32
CA GLU A 95 -14.02 2.34 -1.16
C GLU A 95 -13.05 3.00 -0.15
N ARG A 96 -11.89 2.37 0.09
CA ARG A 96 -10.84 2.96 0.93
C ARG A 96 -10.21 4.21 0.30
N GLY A 97 -10.01 4.22 -1.01
CA GLY A 97 -9.51 5.38 -1.75
C GLY A 97 -10.42 6.59 -1.59
N ALA A 98 -11.72 6.40 -1.83
CA ALA A 98 -12.73 7.44 -1.66
C ALA A 98 -12.77 8.02 -0.23
N ALA A 99 -12.67 7.16 0.79
CA ALA A 99 -12.65 7.60 2.19
C ALA A 99 -11.40 8.43 2.56
N THR A 100 -10.29 8.27 1.83
CA THR A 100 -9.04 8.99 2.08
C THR A 100 -9.11 10.43 1.56
N ASP A 101 -9.79 10.66 0.43
CA ASP A 101 -10.02 12.00 -0.14
C ASP A 101 -10.94 12.87 0.72
N GLU A 102 -11.81 12.25 1.53
CA GLU A 102 -12.75 12.95 2.42
C GLU A 102 -12.16 13.29 3.81
N ALA A 103 -11.01 12.73 4.18
CA ALA A 103 -10.38 13.01 5.46
C ALA A 103 -9.66 14.37 5.41
N PRO A 104 -10.09 15.40 6.15
CA PRO A 104 -9.40 16.68 6.15
C PRO A 104 -7.98 16.48 6.68
N LEU A 105 -6.99 16.98 5.93
CA LEU A 105 -5.62 17.11 6.38
C LEU A 105 -5.62 18.05 7.60
N SER A 106 -5.67 17.47 8.80
CA SER A 106 -5.55 18.17 10.08
C SER A 106 -4.14 18.68 10.31
#